data_AF-A0A2G6WVY9-F1
#
_entry.id   AF-A0A2G6WVY9-F1
#
_cell.length_a   1.000
_cell.length_b   1.000
_cell.length_c   1.000
_cell.angle_alpha   90.00
_cell.angle_beta   90.00
_cell.angle_gamma   90.00
#
_symmetry.space_group_name_H-M   'P 1'
#
loop_
_entity.id
_entity.type
_entity.pdbx_description
1 polymer ?
#
loop_
_entity_poly.entity_id
_entity_poly.type
_entity_poly.pdbx_seq_one_letter_code
_entity_poly.pdbx_strand_id
1 'polypeptide(L)'
;MNCLIDARESNGIVPNVVISDCKLRGKFDMVSSVLQSLTIRDTVLENLDLLNATVKEDVVLERVKGGALKISIKEGARNFVLKDSQIYGNDNAVCSVYAGAFKTLLVENNIFGGGPGKRTGIGGGFEPDDKNPQPVLTQSLVFRNNKIPSLRSGRLNAAQVLLEGNTIDSLELQQGNIGNLKIVGNTISRSVDFTNTQVKESNVQSLAKGQAKLEGSNIKLN
;
A
#
# COMPACT_ATOMS: atom_id res chain seq x y z
N MET A 1 -5.92 -12.16 -20.10
CA MET A 1 -5.12 -11.48 -21.14
C MET A 1 -3.72 -11.36 -20.56
N ASN A 2 -2.70 -11.95 -21.21
CA ASN A 2 -1.30 -11.80 -20.78
C ASN A 2 -0.73 -10.57 -21.47
N CYS A 3 -0.37 -9.55 -20.69
CA CYS A 3 0.35 -8.37 -21.20
C CYS A 3 1.83 -8.48 -20.80
N LEU A 4 2.52 -9.50 -21.33
CA LEU A 4 3.98 -9.60 -21.22
C LEU A 4 4.58 -8.70 -22.30
N ILE A 5 5.20 -7.61 -21.88
CA ILE A 5 6.01 -6.76 -22.75
C ILE A 5 7.45 -7.06 -22.36
N ASP A 6 8.13 -7.89 -23.14
CA ASP A 6 9.57 -8.09 -22.98
C ASP A 6 10.27 -6.83 -23.49
N ALA A 7 11.07 -6.19 -22.64
CA ALA A 7 11.85 -5.00 -22.99
C ALA A 7 12.84 -5.26 -24.16
N ARG A 8 13.17 -6.54 -24.43
CA ARG A 8 13.96 -6.96 -25.60
C ARG A 8 13.18 -6.86 -26.91
N GLU A 9 11.86 -6.96 -26.88
CA GLU A 9 10.99 -6.87 -28.05
C GLU A 9 10.55 -5.44 -28.38
N SER A 10 10.72 -4.49 -27.44
CA SER A 10 10.21 -3.12 -27.57
C SER A 10 11.24 -2.06 -28.03
N ASN A 11 12.43 -2.46 -28.48
CA ASN A 11 13.54 -1.54 -28.85
C ASN A 11 13.88 -0.51 -27.75
N GLY A 12 13.68 -0.86 -26.48
CA GLY A 12 13.90 0.04 -25.34
C GLY A 12 12.77 1.05 -25.08
N ILE A 13 11.69 1.04 -25.87
CA ILE A 13 10.48 1.82 -25.57
C ILE A 13 9.75 1.11 -24.43
N VAL A 14 9.62 1.81 -23.30
CA VAL A 14 8.86 1.32 -22.16
C VAL A 14 7.48 1.98 -22.20
N PRO A 15 6.37 1.20 -22.22
CA PRO A 15 5.06 1.74 -22.54
C PRO A 15 4.39 2.46 -21.36
N ASN A 16 3.60 3.49 -21.69
CA ASN A 16 2.58 4.02 -20.79
C ASN A 16 1.28 3.25 -21.03
N VAL A 17 0.76 2.57 -20.01
CA VAL A 17 -0.47 1.79 -20.12
C VAL A 17 -1.61 2.56 -19.46
N VAL A 18 -2.66 2.83 -20.24
CA VAL A 18 -3.89 3.47 -19.76
C VAL A 18 -5.06 2.53 -20.01
N ILE A 19 -5.80 2.22 -18.96
CA ILE A 19 -7.04 1.44 -18.99
C ILE A 19 -8.12 2.32 -18.40
N SER A 20 -9.19 2.56 -19.16
CA SER A 20 -10.28 3.43 -18.71
C SER A 20 -11.63 2.90 -19.19
N ASP A 21 -12.67 3.12 -18.39
CA ASP A 21 -14.07 2.79 -18.73
C ASP A 21 -14.28 1.30 -19.10
N CYS A 22 -13.52 0.42 -18.46
CA CYS A 22 -13.45 -1.00 -18.80
C CYS A 22 -14.16 -1.90 -17.77
N LYS A 23 -14.44 -3.13 -18.20
CA LYS A 23 -14.81 -4.26 -17.32
C LYS A 23 -13.85 -5.42 -17.57
N LEU A 24 -12.79 -5.49 -16.78
CA LEU A 24 -11.78 -6.54 -16.83
C LEU A 24 -12.15 -7.66 -15.86
N ARG A 25 -12.74 -8.72 -16.42
CA ARG A 25 -13.12 -9.94 -15.68
C ARG A 25 -11.95 -10.93 -15.63
N GLY A 26 -11.86 -11.69 -14.56
CA GLY A 26 -10.79 -12.65 -14.29
C GLY A 26 -9.51 -12.02 -13.75
N LYS A 27 -8.39 -12.72 -13.97
CA LYS A 27 -7.06 -12.24 -13.60
C LYS A 27 -6.48 -11.37 -14.72
N PHE A 28 -6.15 -10.13 -14.40
CA PHE A 28 -5.28 -9.30 -15.24
C PHE A 28 -3.84 -9.49 -14.78
N ASP A 29 -3.11 -10.31 -15.53
CA ASP A 29 -1.76 -10.76 -15.20
C ASP A 29 -0.72 -9.90 -15.93
N MET A 30 0.03 -9.13 -15.15
CA MET A 30 1.11 -8.26 -15.59
C MET A 30 2.40 -8.60 -14.83
N VAL A 31 2.54 -9.84 -14.37
CA VAL A 31 3.73 -10.32 -13.65
C VAL A 31 4.97 -10.14 -14.51
N SER A 32 6.05 -9.63 -13.91
CA SER A 32 7.34 -9.36 -14.60
C SER A 32 7.26 -8.44 -15.83
N SER A 33 6.19 -7.64 -15.97
CA SER A 33 6.09 -6.63 -17.02
C SER A 33 7.05 -5.45 -16.78
N VAL A 34 7.43 -4.76 -17.85
CA VAL A 34 8.28 -3.55 -17.79
C VAL A 34 7.49 -2.37 -18.35
N LEU A 35 7.14 -1.40 -17.50
CA LEU A 35 6.25 -0.28 -17.81
C LEU A 35 6.89 1.06 -17.46
N GLN A 36 6.55 2.10 -18.23
CA GLN A 36 6.88 3.47 -17.89
C GLN A 36 5.90 3.92 -16.80
N SER A 37 4.60 3.75 -17.05
CA SER A 37 3.52 4.02 -16.10
C SER A 37 2.34 3.07 -16.33
N LEU A 38 1.51 2.90 -15.30
CA LEU A 38 0.22 2.22 -15.37
C LEU A 38 -0.86 3.11 -14.76
N THR A 39 -1.89 3.41 -15.53
CA THR A 39 -3.07 4.13 -15.06
C THR A 39 -4.32 3.31 -15.34
N ILE A 40 -5.11 3.01 -14.31
CA ILE A 40 -6.41 2.35 -14.41
C ILE A 40 -7.47 3.26 -13.78
N ARG A 41 -8.48 3.65 -14.56
CA ARG A 41 -9.54 4.57 -14.11
C ARG A 41 -10.92 4.07 -14.48
N ASP A 42 -11.93 4.40 -13.69
CA ASP A 42 -13.34 4.19 -14.05
C ASP A 42 -13.65 2.75 -14.50
N THR A 43 -12.99 1.78 -13.86
CA THR A 43 -12.91 0.40 -14.36
C THR A 43 -13.34 -0.59 -13.28
N VAL A 44 -14.07 -1.63 -13.71
CA VAL A 44 -14.26 -2.85 -12.91
C VAL A 44 -13.09 -3.78 -13.17
N LEU A 45 -12.35 -4.15 -12.13
CA LEU A 45 -11.10 -4.93 -12.23
C LEU A 45 -11.11 -6.09 -11.23
N GLU A 46 -11.43 -7.29 -11.68
CA GLU A 46 -11.57 -8.42 -10.74
C GLU A 46 -10.27 -8.75 -10.01
N ASN A 47 -9.14 -8.92 -10.70
CA ASN A 47 -7.84 -9.08 -10.04
C ASN A 47 -6.72 -8.44 -10.86
N LEU A 48 -5.76 -7.82 -10.18
CA LEU A 48 -4.53 -7.28 -10.77
C LEU A 48 -3.31 -7.92 -10.11
N ASP A 49 -2.38 -8.40 -10.92
CA ASP A 49 -1.12 -8.97 -10.47
C ASP A 49 0.07 -8.29 -11.17
N LEU A 50 0.81 -7.49 -10.41
CA LEU A 50 2.06 -6.81 -10.80
C LEU A 50 3.27 -7.39 -10.05
N LEU A 51 3.17 -8.62 -9.54
CA LEU A 51 4.31 -9.26 -8.89
C LEU A 51 5.52 -9.22 -9.82
N ASN A 52 6.67 -8.79 -9.30
CA ASN A 52 7.94 -8.71 -10.02
C ASN A 52 7.98 -7.75 -11.22
N ALA A 53 6.94 -6.95 -11.44
CA ALA A 53 6.95 -5.94 -12.49
C ALA A 53 7.92 -4.79 -12.17
N THR A 54 8.43 -4.13 -13.20
CA THR A 54 9.22 -2.90 -13.10
C THR A 54 8.39 -1.75 -13.63
N VAL A 55 8.13 -0.74 -12.81
CA VAL A 55 7.43 0.49 -13.21
C VAL A 55 8.33 1.68 -12.89
N LYS A 56 8.65 2.49 -13.90
CA LYS A 56 9.60 3.61 -13.72
C LYS A 56 8.96 4.86 -13.11
N GLU A 57 7.72 5.14 -13.47
CA GLU A 57 6.98 6.30 -12.99
C GLU A 57 5.83 5.85 -12.08
N ASP A 58 4.60 6.10 -12.47
CA ASP A 58 3.45 6.05 -11.57
C ASP A 58 2.60 4.81 -11.81
N VAL A 59 2.06 4.27 -10.71
CA VAL A 59 0.97 3.30 -10.71
C VAL A 59 -0.25 3.99 -10.11
N VAL A 60 -1.27 4.25 -10.92
CA VAL A 60 -2.46 5.02 -10.56
C VAL A 60 -3.71 4.16 -10.75
N LEU A 61 -4.49 3.98 -9.69
CA LEU A 61 -5.78 3.32 -9.68
C LEU A 61 -6.82 4.30 -9.09
N GLU A 62 -7.77 4.77 -9.91
CA GLU A 62 -8.79 5.71 -9.46
C GLU A 62 -10.19 5.27 -9.85
N ARG A 63 -11.18 5.42 -8.96
CA ARG A 63 -12.57 5.01 -9.22
C ARG A 63 -12.67 3.57 -9.72
N VAL A 64 -11.83 2.70 -9.17
CA VAL A 64 -11.78 1.27 -9.49
C VAL A 64 -12.70 0.51 -8.55
N LYS A 65 -13.57 -0.33 -9.10
CA LYS A 65 -14.27 -1.36 -8.33
C LYS A 65 -13.57 -2.68 -8.56
N GLY A 66 -12.77 -3.10 -7.57
CA GLY A 66 -11.83 -4.20 -7.73
C GLY A 66 -11.99 -5.37 -6.77
N GLY A 67 -11.48 -6.53 -7.18
CA GLY A 67 -11.22 -7.66 -6.28
C GLY A 67 -9.81 -7.59 -5.70
N ALA A 68 -8.97 -8.60 -5.88
CA ALA A 68 -7.65 -8.63 -5.24
C ALA A 68 -6.60 -7.83 -6.04
N LEU A 69 -5.84 -6.98 -5.34
CA LEU A 69 -4.71 -6.24 -5.91
C LEU A 69 -3.39 -6.78 -5.34
N LYS A 70 -2.45 -7.13 -6.22
CA LYS A 70 -1.08 -7.52 -5.87
C LYS A 70 -0.08 -6.60 -6.59
N ILE A 71 0.44 -5.63 -5.86
CA ILE A 71 1.33 -4.57 -6.33
C ILE A 71 2.71 -4.75 -5.66
N SER A 72 3.39 -5.83 -6.02
CA SER A 72 4.74 -6.16 -5.55
C SER A 72 5.75 -5.91 -6.66
N ILE A 73 5.90 -4.65 -7.04
CA ILE A 73 6.87 -4.19 -8.03
C ILE A 73 8.29 -4.22 -7.45
N LYS A 74 9.30 -4.43 -8.29
CA LYS A 74 10.68 -4.65 -7.84
C LYS A 74 11.36 -3.40 -7.32
N GLU A 75 11.34 -2.32 -8.09
CA GLU A 75 12.13 -1.14 -7.76
C GLU A 75 11.65 0.13 -8.47
N GLY A 76 11.92 1.26 -7.82
CA GLY A 76 12.14 2.55 -8.48
C GLY A 76 10.93 3.34 -8.93
N ALA A 77 9.71 2.86 -8.69
CA ALA A 77 8.51 3.59 -9.06
C ALA A 77 8.42 4.92 -8.30
N ARG A 78 7.91 5.94 -8.99
CA ARG A 78 7.79 7.28 -8.44
C ARG A 78 6.62 7.34 -7.47
N ASN A 79 5.40 7.10 -7.93
CA ASN A 79 4.19 7.23 -7.11
C ASN A 79 3.28 6.00 -7.20
N PHE A 80 2.67 5.63 -6.08
CA PHE A 80 1.48 4.80 -6.05
C PHE A 80 0.28 5.65 -5.63
N VAL A 81 -0.79 5.63 -6.42
CA VAL A 81 -2.05 6.29 -6.10
C VAL A 81 -3.17 5.27 -6.16
N LEU A 82 -3.92 5.12 -5.07
CA LEU A 82 -5.18 4.40 -5.02
C LEU A 82 -6.25 5.34 -4.44
N LYS A 83 -7.20 5.76 -5.27
CA LYS A 83 -8.16 6.79 -4.90
C LYS A 83 -9.59 6.48 -5.29
N ASP A 84 -10.54 6.90 -4.45
CA ASP A 84 -11.99 6.84 -4.71
C ASP A 84 -12.47 5.43 -5.14
N SER A 85 -11.83 4.38 -4.62
CA SER A 85 -11.99 3.00 -5.09
C SER A 85 -12.60 2.07 -4.04
N GLN A 86 -13.16 0.95 -4.51
CA GLN A 86 -13.73 -0.10 -3.65
C GLN A 86 -13.05 -1.42 -3.97
N ILE A 87 -12.26 -1.94 -3.03
CA ILE A 87 -11.41 -3.12 -3.22
C ILE A 87 -11.87 -4.21 -2.26
N TYR A 88 -12.53 -5.25 -2.76
CA TYR A 88 -13.15 -6.28 -1.91
C TYR A 88 -12.30 -7.54 -1.75
N GLY A 89 -11.25 -7.71 -2.55
CA GLY A 89 -10.35 -8.84 -2.44
C GLY A 89 -10.96 -10.19 -2.79
N ASN A 90 -10.23 -11.24 -2.42
CA ASN A 90 -10.71 -12.62 -2.36
C ASN A 90 -10.48 -13.19 -0.95
N ASP A 91 -10.45 -14.51 -0.78
CA ASP A 91 -10.31 -15.14 0.54
C ASP A 91 -8.93 -14.98 1.17
N ASN A 92 -7.90 -14.70 0.37
CA ASN A 92 -6.51 -14.70 0.82
C ASN A 92 -5.90 -13.31 0.96
N ALA A 93 -6.33 -12.32 0.18
CA ALA A 93 -5.85 -10.94 0.28
C ALA A 93 -6.82 -9.94 -0.37
N VAL A 94 -6.88 -8.73 0.19
CA VAL A 94 -7.66 -7.61 -0.37
C VAL A 94 -6.77 -6.76 -1.27
N CYS A 95 -5.71 -6.24 -0.70
CA CYS A 95 -4.72 -5.45 -1.39
C CYS A 95 -3.36 -5.71 -0.75
N SER A 96 -2.34 -5.95 -1.57
CA SER A 96 -0.96 -6.10 -1.14
C SER A 96 -0.10 -5.14 -1.96
N VAL A 97 0.55 -4.19 -1.31
CA VAL A 97 1.46 -3.23 -1.93
C VAL A 97 2.79 -3.27 -1.19
N TYR A 98 3.87 -3.50 -1.93
CA TYR A 98 5.21 -3.30 -1.39
C TYR A 98 5.55 -1.80 -1.45
N ALA A 99 5.37 -1.11 -0.32
CA ALA A 99 5.58 0.33 -0.22
C ALA A 99 7.03 0.74 -0.55
N GLY A 100 7.97 -0.17 -0.28
CA GLY A 100 9.39 0.03 -0.49
C GLY A 100 9.86 0.25 -1.92
N ALA A 101 9.01 -0.05 -2.90
CA ALA A 101 9.31 0.21 -4.29
C ALA A 101 8.88 1.61 -4.78
N PHE A 102 8.22 2.40 -3.93
CA PHE A 102 7.67 3.71 -4.30
C PHE A 102 8.29 4.85 -3.48
N LYS A 103 8.57 5.98 -4.13
CA LYS A 103 8.96 7.21 -3.42
C LYS A 103 7.78 7.81 -2.65
N THR A 104 6.59 7.82 -3.24
CA THR A 104 5.38 8.28 -2.55
C THR A 104 4.20 7.33 -2.76
N LEU A 105 3.34 7.25 -1.75
CA LEU A 105 2.10 6.49 -1.79
C LEU A 105 0.96 7.34 -1.25
N LEU A 106 -0.15 7.41 -2.01
CA LEU A 106 -1.41 8.01 -1.59
C LEU A 106 -2.53 6.99 -1.70
N VAL A 107 -3.18 6.72 -0.57
CA VAL A 107 -4.36 5.87 -0.48
C VAL A 107 -5.48 6.72 0.11
N GLU A 108 -6.42 7.16 -0.72
CA GLU A 108 -7.42 8.17 -0.34
C GLU A 108 -8.86 7.79 -0.73
N ASN A 109 -9.81 8.02 0.18
CA ASN A 109 -11.25 7.82 -0.06
C ASN A 109 -11.62 6.39 -0.53
N ASN A 110 -10.93 5.36 -0.05
CA ASN A 110 -11.19 3.99 -0.48
C ASN A 110 -12.00 3.20 0.56
N ILE A 111 -12.74 2.20 0.06
CA ILE A 111 -13.37 1.17 0.89
C ILE A 111 -12.65 -0.15 0.60
N PHE A 112 -11.99 -0.68 1.62
CA PHE A 112 -11.44 -2.03 1.58
C PHE A 112 -12.44 -2.99 2.21
N GLY A 113 -12.83 -4.00 1.43
CA GLY A 113 -13.72 -5.06 1.88
C GLY A 113 -12.99 -6.13 2.69
N GLY A 114 -13.78 -7.07 3.20
CA GLY A 114 -13.30 -8.29 3.85
C GLY A 114 -13.77 -8.45 5.29
N GLY A 115 -13.91 -9.70 5.71
CA GLY A 115 -14.24 -10.07 7.09
C GLY A 115 -13.00 -10.17 7.99
N PRO A 116 -13.18 -10.55 9.27
CA PRO A 116 -12.08 -10.79 10.20
C PRO A 116 -11.01 -11.71 9.58
N GLY A 117 -9.76 -11.27 9.55
CA GLY A 117 -8.62 -12.02 9.00
C GLY A 117 -8.22 -11.64 7.57
N LYS A 118 -9.06 -10.94 6.80
CA LYS A 118 -8.69 -10.39 5.48
C LYS A 118 -7.89 -9.10 5.68
N ARG A 119 -6.72 -9.01 5.02
CA ARG A 119 -5.73 -7.96 5.27
C ARG A 119 -5.55 -7.06 4.06
N THR A 120 -5.49 -5.75 4.33
CA THR A 120 -4.92 -4.75 3.43
C THR A 120 -3.49 -4.54 3.85
N GLY A 121 -2.55 -5.16 3.12
CA GLY A 121 -1.13 -5.07 3.37
C GLY A 121 -0.52 -3.96 2.52
N ILE A 122 -0.16 -2.84 3.12
CA ILE A 122 0.57 -1.76 2.43
C ILE A 122 1.71 -1.37 3.34
N GLY A 123 2.86 -1.98 3.11
CA GLY A 123 4.00 -1.92 4.01
C GLY A 123 5.26 -2.44 3.32
N GLY A 124 6.30 -2.72 4.09
CA GLY A 124 7.62 -3.05 3.55
C GLY A 124 8.57 -1.85 3.55
N GLY A 125 9.83 -2.09 3.25
CA GLY A 125 10.90 -1.21 3.73
C GLY A 125 12.23 -1.91 3.97
N PHE A 126 12.12 -3.23 4.17
CA PHE A 126 13.18 -4.16 4.47
C PHE A 126 12.89 -5.46 3.71
N GLU A 127 13.95 -6.12 3.24
CA GLU A 127 13.84 -7.47 2.69
C GLU A 127 13.37 -8.45 3.78
N PRO A 128 12.65 -9.53 3.44
CA PRO A 128 12.13 -10.49 4.42
C PRO A 128 13.16 -11.04 5.41
N ASP A 129 14.41 -11.20 4.92
CA ASP A 129 15.52 -11.88 5.59
C ASP A 129 16.71 -10.95 5.92
N ASP A 130 16.61 -9.66 5.60
CA ASP A 130 17.72 -8.72 5.75
C ASP A 130 17.25 -7.39 6.36
N LYS A 131 18.01 -6.89 7.35
CA LYS A 131 17.79 -5.58 7.98
C LYS A 131 18.43 -4.45 7.16
N ASN A 132 19.09 -4.75 6.06
CA ASN A 132 19.65 -3.75 5.17
C ASN A 132 18.54 -2.84 4.64
N PRO A 133 18.75 -1.51 4.66
CA PRO A 133 17.78 -0.58 4.13
C PRO A 133 17.61 -0.81 2.62
N GLN A 134 16.36 -0.78 2.18
CA GLN A 134 15.96 -0.84 0.78
C GLN A 134 16.66 0.20 -0.12
N PRO A 135 16.77 -0.06 -1.44
CA PRO A 135 17.37 0.87 -2.40
C PRO A 135 16.58 2.19 -2.53
N VAL A 136 15.29 2.20 -2.21
CA VAL A 136 14.41 3.38 -2.31
C VAL A 136 13.79 3.69 -0.96
N LEU A 137 14.17 4.81 -0.34
CA LEU A 137 13.46 5.29 0.84
C LEU A 137 12.09 5.84 0.44
N THR A 138 11.01 5.28 0.98
CA THR A 138 9.67 5.85 0.86
C THR A 138 9.63 7.21 1.55
N GLN A 139 9.50 8.29 0.78
CA GLN A 139 9.52 9.64 1.32
C GLN A 139 8.19 9.99 2.00
N SER A 140 7.08 9.51 1.47
CA SER A 140 5.75 9.80 2.01
C SER A 140 4.78 8.64 1.77
N LEU A 141 4.10 8.20 2.83
CA LEU A 141 2.98 7.26 2.79
C LEU A 141 1.76 7.90 3.47
N VAL A 142 0.71 8.15 2.71
CA VAL A 142 -0.51 8.83 3.19
C VAL A 142 -1.73 7.94 3.02
N PHE A 143 -2.45 7.74 4.12
CA PHE A 143 -3.80 7.18 4.16
C PHE A 143 -4.78 8.25 4.60
N ARG A 144 -5.74 8.59 3.74
CA ARG A 144 -6.78 9.57 4.06
C ARG A 144 -8.19 9.05 3.79
N ASN A 145 -9.10 9.23 4.75
CA ASN A 145 -10.54 8.99 4.58
C ASN A 145 -10.89 7.57 4.07
N ASN A 146 -10.12 6.55 4.44
CA ASN A 146 -10.38 5.18 4.04
C ASN A 146 -11.22 4.42 5.07
N LYS A 147 -11.91 3.37 4.64
CA LYS A 147 -12.47 2.33 5.51
C LYS A 147 -11.68 1.03 5.33
N ILE A 148 -10.98 0.60 6.37
CA ILE A 148 -10.03 -0.51 6.33
C ILE A 148 -10.25 -1.49 7.50
N PRO A 149 -10.76 -2.71 7.27
CA PRO A 149 -10.94 -3.69 8.35
C PRO A 149 -9.63 -4.05 9.07
N SER A 150 -8.55 -4.21 8.32
CA SER A 150 -7.22 -4.48 8.88
C SER A 150 -6.15 -3.89 7.97
N LEU A 151 -5.42 -2.89 8.49
CA LEU A 151 -4.29 -2.27 7.81
C LEU A 151 -3.00 -2.85 8.36
N ARG A 152 -2.29 -3.63 7.53
CA ARG A 152 -0.98 -4.19 7.85
C ARG A 152 0.11 -3.42 7.12
N SER A 153 0.83 -2.63 7.88
CA SER A 153 1.86 -1.71 7.43
C SER A 153 3.14 -1.89 8.25
N GLY A 154 3.41 -3.12 8.71
CA GLY A 154 4.64 -3.44 9.42
C GLY A 154 5.87 -3.37 8.52
N ARG A 155 7.06 -3.31 9.14
CA ARG A 155 8.37 -3.22 8.48
C ARG A 155 8.45 -2.03 7.51
N LEU A 156 7.76 -0.93 7.81
CA LEU A 156 7.84 0.29 7.02
C LEU A 156 9.19 0.97 7.24
N ASN A 157 9.85 1.38 6.16
CA ASN A 157 11.01 2.28 6.22
C ASN A 157 10.67 3.53 5.42
N ALA A 158 10.22 4.58 6.12
CA ALA A 158 9.64 5.76 5.49
C ALA A 158 10.04 7.06 6.18
N ALA A 159 10.26 8.13 5.41
CA ALA A 159 10.53 9.44 5.99
C ALA A 159 9.28 10.03 6.65
N GLN A 160 8.09 9.84 6.05
CA GLN A 160 6.83 10.36 6.58
C GLN A 160 5.70 9.33 6.40
N VAL A 161 4.91 9.16 7.47
CA VAL A 161 3.70 8.33 7.47
C VAL A 161 2.55 9.14 8.08
N LEU A 162 1.47 9.33 7.31
CA LEU A 162 0.26 10.03 7.73
C LEU A 162 -0.96 9.12 7.62
N LEU A 163 -1.67 8.94 8.72
CA LEU A 163 -3.01 8.35 8.76
C LEU A 163 -3.98 9.42 9.25
N GLU A 164 -4.89 9.85 8.38
CA GLU A 164 -5.82 10.95 8.64
C GLU A 164 -7.27 10.58 8.28
N GLY A 165 -8.21 10.75 9.22
CA GLY A 165 -9.64 10.62 8.91
C GLY A 165 -10.10 9.21 8.54
N ASN A 166 -9.31 8.16 8.82
CA ASN A 166 -9.65 6.79 8.43
C ASN A 166 -10.55 6.11 9.47
N THR A 167 -11.34 5.13 9.03
CA THR A 167 -11.99 4.12 9.89
C THR A 167 -11.23 2.81 9.76
N ILE A 168 -10.59 2.36 10.84
CA ILE A 168 -9.70 1.19 10.85
C ILE A 168 -10.09 0.27 12.01
N ASP A 169 -10.37 -1.02 11.79
CA ASP A 169 -10.63 -1.88 12.96
C ASP A 169 -9.31 -2.22 13.67
N SER A 170 -8.31 -2.67 12.91
CA SER A 170 -6.97 -3.02 13.44
C SER A 170 -5.86 -2.41 12.59
N LEU A 171 -4.96 -1.67 13.25
CA LEU A 171 -3.78 -1.05 12.66
C LEU A 171 -2.51 -1.76 13.12
N GLU A 172 -1.68 -2.20 12.19
CA GLU A 172 -0.41 -2.89 12.43
C GLU A 172 0.74 -2.10 11.79
N LEU A 173 1.63 -1.53 12.61
CA LEU A 173 2.80 -0.76 12.19
C LEU A 173 4.11 -1.34 12.73
N GLN A 174 4.09 -2.58 13.26
CA GLN A 174 5.23 -3.19 13.94
C GLN A 174 6.52 -3.19 13.10
N GLN A 175 7.67 -3.06 13.79
CA GLN A 175 9.01 -3.09 13.19
C GLN A 175 9.28 -1.97 12.16
N GLY A 176 8.56 -0.84 12.25
CA GLY A 176 8.82 0.30 11.38
C GLY A 176 10.05 1.11 11.80
N ASN A 177 10.70 1.77 10.83
CA ASN A 177 11.66 2.85 11.02
C ASN A 177 11.12 4.08 10.28
N ILE A 178 10.56 5.03 11.02
CA ILE A 178 9.77 6.13 10.47
C ILE A 178 10.39 7.46 10.91
N GLY A 179 10.60 8.38 9.97
CA GLY A 179 11.04 9.74 10.30
C GLY A 179 9.99 10.48 11.13
N ASN A 180 8.85 10.79 10.52
CA ASN A 180 7.72 11.45 11.17
C ASN A 180 6.43 10.60 11.01
N LEU A 181 5.84 10.20 12.14
CA LEU A 181 4.58 9.46 12.21
C LEU A 181 3.45 10.37 12.71
N LYS A 182 2.41 10.56 11.90
CA LYS A 182 1.20 11.28 12.29
C LYS A 182 -0.04 10.40 12.13
N ILE A 183 -0.75 10.18 13.23
CA ILE A 183 -2.02 9.43 13.27
C ILE A 183 -3.06 10.34 13.93
N VAL A 184 -3.94 10.93 13.13
CA VAL A 184 -4.87 11.97 13.59
C VAL A 184 -6.29 11.81 13.03
N GLY A 185 -7.30 12.06 13.86
CA GLY A 185 -8.70 12.08 13.43
C GLY A 185 -9.21 10.73 12.90
N ASN A 186 -8.55 9.62 13.21
CA ASN A 186 -8.99 8.29 12.80
C ASN A 186 -9.96 7.70 13.83
N THR A 187 -10.91 6.90 13.38
CA THR A 187 -11.65 5.96 14.25
C THR A 187 -10.93 4.63 14.20
N ILE A 188 -10.31 4.22 15.32
CA ILE A 188 -9.67 2.91 15.45
C ILE A 188 -10.47 2.08 16.44
N SER A 189 -11.00 0.93 16.03
CA SER A 189 -11.99 0.20 16.85
C SER A 189 -11.40 -0.85 17.80
N ARG A 190 -10.35 -1.59 17.39
CA ARG A 190 -9.84 -2.74 18.17
C ARG A 190 -8.43 -2.53 18.68
N SER A 191 -7.47 -2.31 17.79
CA SER A 191 -6.05 -2.38 18.17
C SER A 191 -5.14 -1.54 17.30
N VAL A 192 -4.05 -1.09 17.91
CA VAL A 192 -2.88 -0.52 17.25
C VAL A 192 -1.65 -1.28 17.72
N ASP A 193 -0.85 -1.80 16.80
CA ASP A 193 0.39 -2.50 17.11
C ASP A 193 1.60 -1.70 16.62
N PHE A 194 2.39 -1.17 17.55
CA PHE A 194 3.64 -0.47 17.29
C PHE A 194 4.87 -1.29 17.70
N THR A 195 4.74 -2.57 18.01
CA THR A 195 5.84 -3.40 18.54
C THR A 195 7.13 -3.21 17.74
N ASN A 196 8.24 -2.88 18.40
CA ASN A 196 9.56 -2.62 17.80
C ASN A 196 9.62 -1.47 16.78
N THR A 197 8.64 -0.56 16.76
CA THR A 197 8.63 0.59 15.83
C THR A 197 9.47 1.73 16.38
N GLN A 198 10.40 2.23 15.57
CA GLN A 198 11.24 3.39 15.86
C GLN A 198 10.76 4.59 15.06
N VAL A 199 10.49 5.70 15.74
CA VAL A 199 10.11 6.99 15.16
C VAL A 199 11.11 8.08 15.55
N LYS A 200 11.41 9.06 14.68
CA LYS A 200 12.15 10.27 15.12
C LYS A 200 11.20 11.27 15.77
N GLU A 201 10.04 11.48 15.15
CA GLU A 201 8.96 12.34 15.63
C GLU A 201 7.63 11.60 15.52
N SER A 202 6.74 11.78 16.50
CA SER A 202 5.40 11.23 16.43
C SER A 202 4.34 12.17 16.99
N ASN A 203 3.19 12.18 16.32
CA ASN A 203 1.95 12.78 16.77
C ASN A 203 0.84 11.75 16.61
N VAL A 204 0.55 11.02 17.68
CA VAL A 204 -0.48 9.98 17.70
C VAL A 204 -1.65 10.50 18.52
N GLN A 205 -2.85 10.49 17.95
CA GLN A 205 -4.10 10.77 18.66
C GLN A 205 -4.23 9.91 19.91
N SER A 206 -4.99 10.37 20.89
CA SER A 206 -5.28 9.55 22.08
C SER A 206 -5.98 8.25 21.68
N LEU A 207 -5.55 7.16 22.31
CA LEU A 207 -6.06 5.80 22.11
C LEU A 207 -6.70 5.32 23.41
N ALA A 208 -7.66 4.40 23.31
CA ALA A 208 -8.28 3.81 24.49
C ALA A 208 -7.26 2.96 25.29
N LYS A 209 -7.50 2.81 26.59
CA LYS A 209 -6.63 1.99 27.46
C LYS A 209 -6.53 0.56 26.92
N GLY A 210 -5.29 0.07 26.74
CA GLY A 210 -5.03 -1.28 26.22
C GLY A 210 -5.21 -1.44 24.71
N GLN A 211 -5.56 -0.37 24.00
CA GLN A 211 -5.72 -0.41 22.54
C GLN A 211 -4.38 -0.49 21.81
N ALA A 212 -3.29 -0.01 22.42
CA ALA A 212 -1.98 0.07 21.81
C ALA A 212 -0.99 -0.93 22.42
N LYS A 213 -0.24 -1.62 21.56
CA LYS A 213 0.98 -2.37 21.90
C LYS A 213 2.21 -1.55 21.54
N LEU A 214 3.18 -1.47 22.46
CA LEU A 214 4.31 -0.55 22.39
C LEU A 214 5.65 -1.24 22.71
N GLU A 215 5.67 -2.55 22.89
CA GLU A 215 6.84 -3.30 23.32
C GLU A 215 8.01 -3.05 22.35
N GLY A 216 9.13 -2.53 22.87
CA GLY A 216 10.31 -2.17 22.07
C GLY A 216 10.14 -0.95 21.16
N SER A 217 9.03 -0.21 21.24
CA SER A 217 8.83 1.05 20.52
C SER A 217 9.28 2.26 21.34
N ASN A 218 9.67 3.34 20.65
CA ASN A 218 9.93 4.64 21.26
C ASN A 218 8.77 5.65 21.07
N ILE A 219 7.62 5.21 20.57
CA ILE A 219 6.42 6.05 20.40
C ILE A 219 5.85 6.43 21.77
N LYS A 220 5.51 7.71 21.91
CA LYS A 220 4.81 8.25 23.09
C LYS A 220 3.37 8.56 22.70
N LEU A 221 2.43 7.99 23.45
CA LEU A 221 1.01 8.28 23.28
C LEU A 221 0.65 9.55 24.07
N ASN A 222 -0.25 10.35 23.50
CA ASN A 222 -0.80 11.57 24.11
C ASN A 222 -1.98 11.25 25.04
#